data_AF-A0A1V0U3S4-F1
#
_entry.id   AF-A0A1V0U3S4-F1
#
_cell.length_a   1.000
_cell.length_b   1.000
_cell.length_c   1.000
_cell.angle_alpha   90.00
_cell.angle_beta   90.00
_cell.angle_gamma   90.00
#
_symmetry.space_group_name_H-M   'P 1'
#
loop_
_entity.id
_entity.type
_entity.pdbx_description
1 polymer ?
#
loop_
_entity_poly.entity_id
_entity_poly.type
_entity_poly.pdbx_seq_one_letter_code
_entity_poly.pdbx_strand_id
1 'polypeptide(L)'
;MTDLAWRLDPEAGWYGVFARRDPEGLRACLEGREVPPWDVVESLLYDLAELPGEQGASAAGARARRLHAHAVADIDARPGSRPALEERLAAMVREERRAAQRAGELQEVARTAHPPQARLAEDLAWVRDDHARAASRADELRARLEALGRAEARGRERAGRRKAKRPARPRGARFAGLEETEEAPEEYVNIPAPAAAQGATPRGARFAGALQQGPDDGGPADSPPPEVAAEERVAAATAVSRLTRLRATGDGGLAYAELCAAAHRPAAELPLLIEELERAGLSFDVPTLLWEAACLPPDGLAAAADALTAADRGAEGTALLRQAVSRPVEEVALTALALLERDRGAQALELLAALVRSRTPEEAAAAEAVAPDALGPLLLAAAESVSPHRHSDIAHALRIAHR
;
A
#
# COMPACT_ATOMS: atom_id res chain seq x y z
N MET A 1 -16.52 -0.73 12.02
CA MET A 1 -16.81 -2.19 12.09
C MET A 1 -18.24 -2.50 11.67
N THR A 2 -19.27 -2.03 12.38
CA THR A 2 -20.68 -2.31 12.06
C THR A 2 -21.07 -2.03 10.60
N ASP A 3 -20.61 -0.90 10.05
CA ASP A 3 -20.80 -0.49 8.64
C ASP A 3 -20.15 -1.45 7.61
N LEU A 4 -19.02 -2.09 7.97
CA LEU A 4 -18.37 -3.12 7.14
C LEU A 4 -19.12 -4.45 7.29
N ALA A 5 -19.40 -4.87 8.53
CA ALA A 5 -20.03 -6.14 8.85
C ALA A 5 -21.48 -6.29 8.32
N TRP A 6 -22.18 -5.19 8.07
CA TRP A 6 -23.49 -5.22 7.41
C TRP A 6 -23.39 -5.45 5.89
N ARG A 7 -22.26 -5.11 5.26
CA ARG A 7 -22.04 -5.27 3.82
C ARG A 7 -21.44 -6.63 3.44
N LEU A 8 -20.86 -7.35 4.41
CA LEU A 8 -20.14 -8.61 4.19
C LEU A 8 -21.02 -9.83 4.51
N ASP A 9 -20.92 -10.87 3.69
CA ASP A 9 -21.64 -12.13 3.91
C ASP A 9 -21.02 -12.91 5.09
N PRO A 10 -21.78 -13.22 6.16
CA PRO A 10 -21.27 -13.96 7.31
C PRO A 10 -20.89 -15.42 7.02
N GLU A 11 -21.28 -16.00 5.87
CA GLU A 11 -20.88 -17.35 5.50
C GLU A 11 -19.62 -17.39 4.61
N ALA A 12 -19.31 -16.29 3.92
CA ALA A 12 -18.22 -16.19 2.95
C ALA A 12 -17.06 -15.28 3.41
N GLY A 13 -15.97 -15.27 2.64
CA GLY A 13 -14.79 -14.41 2.85
C GLY A 13 -14.08 -14.62 4.20
N TRP A 14 -13.17 -13.70 4.50
CA TRP A 14 -12.50 -13.61 5.80
C TRP A 14 -13.49 -13.28 6.93
N TYR A 15 -14.53 -12.50 6.68
CA TYR A 15 -15.58 -12.20 7.66
C TYR A 15 -16.22 -13.48 8.21
N GLY A 16 -16.63 -14.41 7.35
CA GLY A 16 -17.16 -15.71 7.78
C GLY A 16 -16.11 -16.61 8.44
N VAL A 17 -14.84 -16.56 8.01
CA VAL A 17 -13.73 -17.24 8.69
C VAL A 17 -13.57 -16.74 10.13
N PHE A 18 -13.53 -15.41 10.34
CA PHE A 18 -13.43 -14.83 11.68
C PHE A 18 -14.68 -15.09 12.53
N ALA A 19 -15.88 -15.00 11.94
CA ALA A 19 -17.13 -15.29 12.65
C ALA A 19 -17.20 -16.73 13.18
N ARG A 20 -16.69 -17.70 12.41
CA ARG A 20 -16.59 -19.12 12.84
C ARG A 20 -15.46 -19.36 13.84
N ARG A 21 -14.34 -18.64 13.72
CA ARG A 21 -13.11 -18.91 14.48
C ARG A 21 -12.99 -18.17 15.81
N ASP A 22 -13.49 -16.93 15.87
CA ASP A 22 -13.53 -16.10 17.09
C ASP A 22 -14.84 -15.29 17.15
N PRO A 23 -15.99 -15.95 17.36
CA PRO A 23 -17.30 -15.29 17.44
C PRO A 23 -17.42 -14.31 18.61
N GLU A 24 -16.63 -14.49 19.68
CA GLU A 24 -16.67 -13.60 20.85
C GLU A 24 -15.83 -12.33 20.65
N GLY A 25 -14.61 -12.47 20.12
CA GLY A 25 -13.76 -11.34 19.75
C GLY A 25 -14.38 -10.48 18.66
N LEU A 26 -14.98 -11.11 17.62
CA LEU A 26 -15.71 -10.37 16.59
C LEU A 26 -16.89 -9.59 17.18
N ARG A 27 -17.67 -10.20 18.08
CA ARG A 27 -18.78 -9.53 18.78
C ARG A 27 -18.28 -8.37 19.65
N ALA A 28 -17.19 -8.53 20.39
CA ALA A 28 -16.59 -7.47 21.20
C ALA A 28 -16.13 -6.27 20.35
N CYS A 29 -15.64 -6.51 19.12
CA CYS A 29 -15.29 -5.48 18.15
C CYS A 29 -16.52 -4.76 17.55
N LEU A 30 -17.61 -5.50 17.29
CA LEU A 30 -18.87 -4.94 16.78
C LEU A 30 -19.60 -4.09 17.83
N GLU A 31 -19.51 -4.49 19.10
CA GLU A 31 -20.08 -3.78 20.25
C GLU A 31 -19.17 -2.67 20.80
N GLY A 32 -18.03 -2.41 20.15
CA GLY A 32 -17.11 -1.31 20.49
C GLY A 32 -16.39 -1.46 21.84
N ARG A 33 -16.35 -2.66 22.42
CA ARG A 33 -15.59 -2.95 23.64
C ARG A 33 -14.10 -3.13 23.36
N GLU A 34 -13.76 -3.69 22.20
CA GLU A 34 -12.40 -3.82 21.69
C GLU A 34 -12.25 -3.10 20.34
N VAL A 35 -11.03 -2.64 20.02
CA VAL A 35 -10.69 -2.29 18.65
C VAL A 35 -10.23 -3.57 17.95
N PRO A 36 -10.75 -3.89 16.75
CA PRO A 36 -10.21 -5.01 15.96
C PRO A 36 -8.72 -4.79 15.65
N PRO A 37 -7.91 -5.85 15.64
CA PRO A 37 -6.57 -5.80 15.07
C PRO A 37 -6.56 -5.29 13.63
N TRP A 38 -5.50 -4.59 13.23
CA TRP A 38 -5.41 -4.06 11.87
C TRP A 38 -5.44 -5.18 10.81
N ASP A 39 -4.83 -6.35 11.06
CA ASP A 39 -4.85 -7.49 10.13
C ASP A 39 -6.28 -7.99 9.83
N VAL A 40 -7.19 -7.88 10.81
CA VAL A 40 -8.61 -8.20 10.66
C VAL A 40 -9.30 -7.13 9.82
N VAL A 41 -9.06 -5.85 10.11
CA VAL A 41 -9.64 -4.74 9.33
C VAL A 41 -9.18 -4.79 7.87
N GLU A 42 -7.91 -5.10 7.62
CA GLU A 42 -7.33 -5.23 6.27
C GLU A 42 -7.94 -6.43 5.52
N SER A 43 -8.17 -7.55 6.20
CA SER A 43 -8.86 -8.72 5.62
C SER A 43 -10.34 -8.44 5.29
N LEU A 44 -11.04 -7.66 6.13
CA LEU A 44 -12.42 -7.25 5.86
C LEU A 44 -12.53 -6.18 4.75
N LEU A 45 -11.49 -5.35 4.59
CA LEU A 45 -11.38 -4.43 3.46
C LEU A 45 -11.08 -5.19 2.15
N TYR A 46 -10.36 -6.32 2.22
CA TYR A 46 -10.19 -7.24 1.11
C TYR A 46 -11.54 -7.85 0.70
N ASP A 47 -12.28 -8.46 1.63
CA ASP A 47 -13.63 -9.01 1.33
C ASP A 47 -14.58 -7.96 0.74
N LEU A 48 -14.49 -6.70 1.22
CA LEU A 48 -15.31 -5.60 0.71
C LEU A 48 -14.94 -5.22 -0.74
N ALA A 49 -13.67 -5.35 -1.12
CA ALA A 49 -13.20 -5.06 -2.47
C ALA A 49 -13.61 -6.14 -3.50
N GLU A 50 -13.87 -7.37 -3.04
CA GLU A 50 -14.40 -8.49 -3.83
C GLU A 50 -15.92 -8.38 -4.09
N LEU A 51 -16.64 -7.48 -3.40
CA LEU A 51 -18.08 -7.29 -3.64
C LEU A 51 -18.34 -6.57 -4.98
N PRO A 52 -19.27 -7.08 -5.82
CA PRO A 52 -19.65 -6.40 -7.06
C PRO A 52 -20.39 -5.07 -6.79
N GLY A 53 -19.66 -3.94 -6.83
CA GLY A 53 -20.26 -2.60 -6.84
C GLY A 53 -19.47 -1.53 -6.08
N GLU A 54 -19.27 -0.39 -6.75
CA GLU A 54 -18.60 0.84 -6.29
C GLU A 54 -17.09 0.78 -6.07
N GLN A 55 -16.37 1.45 -6.97
CA GLN A 55 -14.96 1.83 -6.86
C GLN A 55 -14.72 2.78 -5.66
N GLY A 56 -14.64 2.22 -4.45
CA GLY A 56 -14.40 2.97 -3.21
C GLY A 56 -13.25 2.43 -2.34
N ALA A 57 -12.69 1.26 -2.65
CA ALA A 57 -11.81 0.49 -1.76
C ALA A 57 -10.59 1.27 -1.21
N SER A 58 -9.88 2.05 -2.04
CA SER A 58 -8.71 2.82 -1.60
C SER A 58 -9.08 3.97 -0.65
N ALA A 59 -10.15 4.71 -0.95
CA ALA A 59 -10.66 5.76 -0.08
C ALA A 59 -11.23 5.18 1.23
N ALA A 60 -11.89 4.02 1.16
CA ALA A 60 -12.36 3.27 2.32
C ALA A 60 -11.20 2.82 3.21
N GLY A 61 -10.11 2.28 2.63
CA GLY A 61 -8.91 1.90 3.37
C GLY A 61 -8.22 3.07 4.08
N ALA A 62 -8.05 4.21 3.39
CA ALA A 62 -7.49 5.41 4.03
C ALA A 62 -8.39 5.98 5.14
N ARG A 63 -9.72 5.93 4.97
CA ARG A 63 -10.70 6.28 6.01
C ARG A 63 -10.64 5.29 7.19
N ALA A 64 -10.54 4.00 6.91
CA ALA A 64 -10.45 2.94 7.92
C ALA A 64 -9.17 3.07 8.76
N ARG A 65 -8.00 3.32 8.16
CA ARG A 65 -6.74 3.59 8.89
C ARG A 65 -6.90 4.76 9.87
N ARG A 66 -7.53 5.87 9.45
CA ARG A 66 -7.80 7.03 10.33
C ARG A 66 -8.77 6.69 11.47
N LEU A 67 -9.88 6.02 11.17
CA LEU A 67 -10.87 5.63 12.18
C LEU A 67 -10.31 4.62 13.19
N HIS A 68 -9.50 3.65 12.73
CA HIS A 68 -8.79 2.71 13.58
C HIS A 68 -7.80 3.42 14.49
N ALA A 69 -6.94 4.29 13.95
CA ALA A 69 -5.98 5.05 14.75
C ALA A 69 -6.64 5.94 15.83
N HIS A 70 -7.79 6.54 15.53
CA HIS A 70 -8.59 7.28 16.52
C HIS A 70 -9.15 6.35 17.60
N ALA A 71 -9.80 5.24 17.21
CA ALA A 71 -10.36 4.28 18.16
C ALA A 71 -9.29 3.65 19.07
N VAL A 72 -8.11 3.33 18.52
CA VAL A 72 -6.94 2.86 19.28
C VAL A 72 -6.51 3.91 20.31
N ALA A 73 -6.37 5.18 19.91
CA ALA A 73 -6.00 6.25 20.83
C ALA A 73 -7.04 6.45 21.96
N ASP A 74 -8.33 6.37 21.65
CA ASP A 74 -9.42 6.53 22.63
C ASP A 74 -9.54 5.34 23.60
N ILE A 75 -9.16 4.12 23.19
CA ILE A 75 -9.07 2.96 24.09
C ILE A 75 -7.77 3.00 24.91
N ASP A 76 -6.64 3.32 24.30
CA ASP A 76 -5.33 3.32 24.98
C ASP A 76 -5.17 4.47 25.97
N ALA A 77 -5.96 5.55 25.83
CA ALA A 77 -6.05 6.65 26.80
C ALA A 77 -6.83 6.30 28.08
N ARG A 78 -7.52 5.14 28.15
CA ARG A 78 -8.33 4.76 29.33
C ARG A 78 -7.45 4.33 30.51
N PRO A 79 -7.89 4.54 31.77
CA PRO A 79 -7.20 4.01 32.94
C PRO A 79 -7.07 2.49 32.86
N GLY A 80 -5.85 1.97 33.07
CA GLY A 80 -5.58 0.53 33.05
C GLY A 80 -5.22 -0.06 31.68
N SER A 81 -5.26 0.71 30.58
CA SER A 81 -4.96 0.17 29.24
C SER A 81 -3.52 -0.34 29.11
N ARG A 82 -2.54 0.26 29.79
CA ARG A 82 -1.13 -0.17 29.75
C ARG A 82 -0.91 -1.64 30.19
N PRO A 83 -1.24 -2.05 31.43
CA PRO A 83 -1.06 -3.45 31.84
C PRO A 83 -1.90 -4.43 31.00
N ALA A 84 -3.08 -4.03 30.52
CA ALA A 84 -3.89 -4.85 29.61
C ALA A 84 -3.21 -5.07 28.24
N LEU A 85 -2.56 -4.03 27.69
CA LEU A 85 -1.73 -4.14 26.48
C LEU A 85 -0.49 -5.01 26.70
N GLU A 86 0.19 -4.87 27.84
CA GLU A 86 1.36 -5.69 28.20
C GLU A 86 0.98 -7.18 28.35
N GLU A 87 -0.17 -7.48 28.98
CA GLU A 87 -0.73 -8.83 29.07
C GLU A 87 -1.13 -9.40 27.69
N ARG A 88 -1.83 -8.60 26.86
CA ARG A 88 -2.25 -9.01 25.52
C ARG A 88 -1.03 -9.26 24.61
N LEU A 89 0.02 -8.44 24.69
CA LEU A 89 1.28 -8.65 23.98
C LEU A 89 1.94 -9.95 24.43
N ALA A 90 2.02 -10.20 25.75
CA ALA A 90 2.58 -11.44 26.27
C ALA A 90 1.77 -12.67 25.81
N ALA A 91 0.46 -12.55 25.64
CA ALA A 91 -0.38 -13.59 25.05
C ALA A 91 -0.10 -13.81 23.55
N MET A 92 -0.02 -12.73 22.74
CA MET A 92 0.25 -12.84 21.30
C MET A 92 1.65 -13.38 21.02
N VAL A 93 2.69 -12.99 21.77
CA VAL A 93 4.05 -13.54 21.62
C VAL A 93 4.12 -15.04 21.98
N ARG A 94 3.25 -15.52 22.88
CA ARG A 94 3.13 -16.97 23.13
C ARG A 94 2.43 -17.68 21.97
N GLU A 95 1.44 -17.06 21.35
CA GLU A 95 0.71 -17.64 20.22
C GLU A 95 1.55 -17.65 18.94
N GLU A 96 2.27 -16.55 18.65
CA GLU A 96 3.29 -16.44 17.60
C GLU A 96 4.28 -17.61 17.67
N ARG A 97 4.88 -17.85 18.84
CA ARG A 97 5.82 -18.97 19.06
C ARG A 97 5.18 -20.35 18.84
N ARG A 98 3.92 -20.55 19.27
CA ARG A 98 3.18 -21.80 19.05
C ARG A 98 2.89 -22.04 17.57
N ALA A 99 2.44 -21.00 16.86
CA ALA A 99 2.18 -21.07 15.43
C ALA A 99 3.47 -21.33 14.65
N ALA A 100 4.58 -20.65 14.98
CA ALA A 100 5.90 -20.91 14.42
C ALA A 100 6.36 -22.37 14.65
N GLN A 101 6.20 -22.89 15.87
CA GLN A 101 6.55 -24.27 16.21
C GLN A 101 5.71 -25.26 15.38
N ARG A 102 4.38 -25.10 15.34
CA ARG A 102 3.49 -25.96 14.53
C ARG A 102 3.80 -25.88 13.04
N ALA A 103 4.16 -24.69 12.53
CA ALA A 103 4.55 -24.53 11.12
C ALA A 103 5.83 -25.33 10.80
N GLY A 104 6.82 -25.31 11.71
CA GLY A 104 8.03 -26.12 11.59
C GLY A 104 7.72 -27.62 11.63
N GLU A 105 6.94 -28.08 12.61
CA GLU A 105 6.52 -29.48 12.75
C GLU A 105 5.80 -29.99 11.49
N LEU A 106 4.79 -29.27 11.00
CA LEU A 106 4.08 -29.61 9.77
C LEU A 106 4.98 -29.55 8.53
N GLN A 107 5.95 -28.63 8.48
CA GLN A 107 6.90 -28.54 7.36
C GLN A 107 7.88 -29.73 7.33
N GLU A 108 8.36 -30.24 8.47
CA GLU A 108 9.19 -31.46 8.47
C GLU A 108 8.38 -32.70 8.08
N VAL A 109 7.12 -32.81 8.53
CA VAL A 109 6.21 -33.87 8.07
C VAL A 109 5.97 -33.76 6.56
N ALA A 110 5.76 -32.56 6.03
CA ALA A 110 5.53 -32.33 4.60
C ALA A 110 6.76 -32.65 3.73
N ARG A 111 7.99 -32.43 4.23
CA ARG A 111 9.23 -32.82 3.54
C ARG A 111 9.44 -34.34 3.47
N THR A 112 8.92 -35.08 4.45
CA THR A 112 9.12 -36.54 4.58
C THR A 112 7.94 -37.35 4.04
N ALA A 113 6.77 -36.73 3.84
CA ALA A 113 5.60 -37.37 3.26
C ALA A 113 5.77 -37.67 1.76
N HIS A 114 5.66 -38.94 1.39
CA HIS A 114 5.56 -39.36 -0.01
C HIS A 114 4.44 -40.41 -0.19
N PRO A 115 3.47 -40.21 -1.10
CA PRO A 115 3.26 -39.01 -1.92
C PRO A 115 2.85 -37.77 -1.08
N PRO A 116 3.00 -36.55 -1.62
CA PRO A 116 2.57 -35.32 -0.95
C PRO A 116 1.04 -35.33 -0.71
N GLN A 117 0.62 -34.84 0.46
CA GLN A 117 -0.77 -34.87 0.91
C GLN A 117 -1.38 -33.47 0.83
N ALA A 118 -2.44 -33.29 0.04
CA ALA A 118 -3.10 -31.99 -0.14
C ALA A 118 -3.57 -31.37 1.19
N ARG A 119 -4.17 -32.18 2.07
CA ARG A 119 -4.61 -31.76 3.41
C ARG A 119 -3.47 -31.23 4.28
N LEU A 120 -2.29 -31.85 4.21
CA LEU A 120 -1.12 -31.40 4.97
C LEU A 120 -0.58 -30.06 4.44
N ALA A 121 -0.67 -29.83 3.13
CA ALA A 121 -0.33 -28.53 2.54
C ALA A 121 -1.32 -27.43 2.94
N GLU A 122 -2.62 -27.77 3.02
CA GLU A 122 -3.68 -26.88 3.51
C GLU A 122 -3.50 -26.54 5.00
N ASP A 123 -3.28 -27.56 5.86
CA ASP A 123 -3.00 -27.37 7.29
C ASP A 123 -1.75 -26.49 7.51
N LEU A 124 -0.69 -26.69 6.71
CA LEU A 124 0.53 -25.86 6.75
C LEU A 124 0.27 -24.42 6.28
N ALA A 125 -0.59 -24.19 5.30
CA ALA A 125 -0.96 -22.85 4.85
C ALA A 125 -1.71 -22.09 5.96
N TRP A 126 -2.69 -22.73 6.60
CA TRP A 126 -3.42 -22.16 7.75
C TRP A 126 -2.51 -21.80 8.92
N VAL A 127 -1.59 -22.69 9.31
CA VAL A 127 -0.67 -22.42 10.43
C VAL A 127 0.35 -21.32 10.09
N ARG A 128 0.66 -21.10 8.81
CA ARG A 128 1.47 -19.95 8.35
C ARG A 128 0.71 -18.62 8.40
N ASP A 129 -0.57 -18.60 8.01
CA ASP A 129 -1.44 -17.42 8.18
C ASP A 129 -1.59 -17.07 9.67
N ASP A 130 -1.86 -18.07 10.52
CA ASP A 130 -1.91 -17.90 11.98
C ASP A 130 -0.65 -17.23 12.54
N HIS A 131 0.52 -17.70 12.10
CA HIS A 131 1.80 -17.14 12.51
C HIS A 131 1.97 -15.68 12.06
N ALA A 132 1.67 -15.39 10.78
CA ALA A 132 1.76 -14.03 10.23
C ALA A 132 0.81 -13.05 10.93
N ARG A 133 -0.41 -13.48 11.26
CA ARG A 133 -1.40 -12.70 12.03
C ARG A 133 -0.97 -12.49 13.47
N ALA A 134 -0.45 -13.53 14.14
CA ALA A 134 0.05 -13.42 15.51
C ALA A 134 1.25 -12.45 15.60
N ALA A 135 2.19 -12.51 14.65
CA ALA A 135 3.31 -11.57 14.53
C ALA A 135 2.82 -10.13 14.30
N SER A 136 1.95 -9.92 13.31
CA SER A 136 1.35 -8.60 13.01
C SER A 136 0.65 -7.98 14.23
N ARG A 137 -0.07 -8.79 15.01
CA ARG A 137 -0.73 -8.36 16.25
C ARG A 137 0.26 -8.04 17.36
N ALA A 138 1.35 -8.80 17.48
CA ALA A 138 2.41 -8.49 18.43
C ALA A 138 3.09 -7.16 18.10
N ASP A 139 3.34 -6.87 16.81
CA ASP A 139 3.89 -5.58 16.36
C ASP A 139 2.92 -4.41 16.55
N GLU A 140 1.62 -4.57 16.29
CA GLU A 140 0.62 -3.54 16.62
C GLU A 140 0.63 -3.22 18.12
N LEU A 141 0.65 -4.24 18.98
CA LEU A 141 0.66 -4.06 20.44
C LEU A 141 1.97 -3.42 20.95
N ARG A 142 3.13 -3.78 20.37
CA ARG A 142 4.41 -3.09 20.63
C ARG A 142 4.32 -1.61 20.24
N ALA A 143 3.81 -1.31 19.05
CA ALA A 143 3.66 0.06 18.55
C ALA A 143 2.70 0.91 19.41
N ARG A 144 1.62 0.30 19.93
CA ARG A 144 0.67 0.93 20.85
C ARG A 144 1.28 1.25 22.21
N LEU A 145 2.00 0.31 22.83
CA LEU A 145 2.73 0.54 24.09
C LEU A 145 3.75 1.68 23.94
N GLU A 146 4.46 1.70 22.82
CA GLU A 146 5.40 2.76 22.46
C GLU A 146 4.71 4.13 22.26
N ALA A 147 3.56 4.17 21.58
CA ALA A 147 2.76 5.38 21.40
C ALA A 147 2.22 5.91 22.74
N LEU A 148 1.75 5.02 23.62
CA LEU A 148 1.27 5.32 24.96
C LEU A 148 2.39 5.89 25.83
N GLY A 149 3.57 5.24 25.86
CA GLY A 149 4.75 5.74 26.56
C GLY A 149 5.17 7.16 26.12
N ARG A 150 5.12 7.44 24.81
CA ARG A 150 5.34 8.79 24.27
C ARG A 150 4.25 9.78 24.70
N ALA A 151 2.99 9.36 24.77
CA ALA A 151 1.87 10.20 25.22
C ALA A 151 2.00 10.57 26.71
N GLU A 152 2.28 9.59 27.56
CA GLU A 152 2.56 9.80 28.98
C GLU A 152 3.72 10.78 29.21
N ALA A 153 4.83 10.62 28.47
CA ALA A 153 6.01 11.48 28.58
C ALA A 153 5.68 12.95 28.25
N ARG A 154 4.94 13.19 27.16
CA ARG A 154 4.43 14.53 26.80
C ARG A 154 3.48 15.10 27.86
N GLY A 155 2.66 14.25 28.48
CA GLY A 155 1.80 14.63 29.62
C GLY A 155 2.63 15.11 30.83
N ARG A 156 3.66 14.35 31.20
CA ARG A 156 4.59 14.69 32.28
C ARG A 156 5.33 16.02 32.02
N GLU A 157 5.82 16.24 30.80
CA GLU A 157 6.50 17.49 30.43
C GLU A 157 5.56 18.71 30.51
N ARG A 158 4.34 18.59 29.97
CA ARG A 158 3.31 19.65 30.05
C ARG A 158 2.93 19.97 31.50
N ALA A 159 2.81 18.96 32.37
CA ALA A 159 2.57 19.14 33.79
C ALA A 159 3.75 19.83 34.50
N GLY A 160 5.00 19.48 34.14
CA GLY A 160 6.21 20.15 34.61
C GLY A 160 6.25 21.63 34.24
N ARG A 161 6.01 21.97 32.96
CA ARG A 161 5.93 23.36 32.48
C ARG A 161 4.81 24.16 33.18
N ARG A 162 3.65 23.55 33.45
CA ARG A 162 2.56 24.17 34.24
C ARG A 162 2.98 24.42 35.69
N LYS A 163 3.67 23.50 36.36
CA LYS A 163 4.18 23.69 37.73
C LYS A 163 5.28 24.75 37.82
N ALA A 164 6.11 24.90 36.79
CA ALA A 164 7.14 25.96 36.71
C ALA A 164 6.53 27.37 36.52
N LYS A 165 5.34 27.48 35.92
CA LYS A 165 4.59 28.74 35.74
C LYS A 165 3.61 29.05 36.89
N ARG A 166 3.94 28.73 38.15
CA ARG A 166 3.19 29.30 39.28
C ARG A 166 3.53 30.79 39.40
N PRO A 167 2.55 31.72 39.39
CA PRO A 167 2.85 33.14 39.55
C PRO A 167 3.50 33.37 40.92
N ALA A 168 4.61 34.10 40.93
CA ALA A 168 5.21 34.55 42.18
C ALA A 168 4.21 35.46 42.90
N ARG A 169 3.84 35.13 44.15
CA ARG A 169 2.94 35.96 44.95
C ARG A 169 3.54 37.37 45.10
N PRO A 170 2.81 38.45 44.76
CA PRO A 170 3.33 39.81 44.93
C PRO A 170 3.51 40.10 46.42
N ARG A 171 4.76 40.08 46.89
CA ARG A 171 5.12 40.52 48.25
C ARG A 171 5.43 42.01 48.23
N GLY A 172 4.42 42.81 48.53
CA GLY A 172 4.55 44.25 48.74
C GLY A 172 3.28 44.82 49.36
N ALA A 173 3.42 45.78 50.28
CA ALA A 173 2.33 46.36 51.08
C ALA A 173 1.35 47.25 50.28
N ARG A 174 1.17 46.98 48.98
CA ARG A 174 0.37 47.77 48.02
C ARG A 174 -0.75 46.98 47.33
N PHE A 175 -0.95 45.71 47.71
CA PHE A 175 -1.99 44.81 47.18
C PHE A 175 -2.88 44.24 48.30
N ALA A 176 -3.17 45.05 49.33
CA ALA A 176 -4.15 44.71 50.35
C ALA A 176 -5.54 45.17 49.87
N GLY A 177 -6.36 44.23 49.41
CA GLY A 177 -7.75 44.47 49.00
C GLY A 177 -7.93 44.58 47.48
N LEU A 178 -8.20 43.43 46.86
CA LEU A 178 -8.97 43.29 45.61
C LEU A 178 -9.42 41.82 45.58
N GLU A 179 -10.73 41.61 45.71
CA GLU A 179 -11.33 40.27 45.76
C GLU A 179 -11.43 39.66 44.35
N GLU A 180 -11.50 38.34 44.27
CA GLU A 180 -11.75 37.62 43.02
C GLU A 180 -13.20 37.83 42.56
N THR A 181 -13.42 37.87 41.25
CA THR A 181 -14.74 37.58 40.67
C THR A 181 -14.55 36.89 39.33
N GLU A 182 -15.04 35.66 39.21
CA GLU A 182 -15.28 35.02 37.93
C GLU A 182 -16.53 35.64 37.30
N GLU A 183 -16.47 36.03 36.03
CA GLU A 183 -17.63 35.97 35.14
C GLU A 183 -17.20 36.04 33.66
N ALA A 184 -17.87 35.27 32.81
CA ALA A 184 -17.77 35.35 31.35
C ALA A 184 -18.88 36.27 30.81
N PRO A 185 -18.74 36.82 29.59
CA PRO A 185 -19.77 36.49 28.59
C PRO A 185 -19.25 36.44 27.14
N GLU A 186 -20.17 36.12 26.22
CA GLU A 186 -20.02 36.16 24.76
C GLU A 186 -20.53 37.54 24.22
N GLU A 187 -20.69 37.89 22.93
CA GLU A 187 -20.79 37.13 21.67
C GLU A 187 -20.56 38.09 20.45
N TYR A 188 -20.69 37.58 19.23
CA TYR A 188 -20.91 38.28 17.92
C TYR A 188 -19.97 39.41 17.36
N VAL A 189 -19.12 38.98 16.41
CA VAL A 189 -19.07 39.36 14.95
C VAL A 189 -19.23 40.84 14.50
N ASN A 190 -18.21 41.39 13.80
CA ASN A 190 -18.31 41.76 12.35
C ASN A 190 -16.93 41.99 11.67
N ILE A 191 -16.89 41.85 10.33
CA ILE A 191 -15.71 41.94 9.44
C ILE A 191 -15.72 43.29 8.68
N PRO A 192 -14.53 43.86 8.37
CA PRO A 192 -14.40 44.64 7.12
C PRO A 192 -13.14 44.33 6.30
N ALA A 193 -13.27 44.43 4.97
CA ALA A 193 -12.22 44.39 3.95
C ALA A 193 -12.77 45.04 2.65
N PRO A 194 -11.95 45.36 1.62
CA PRO A 194 -10.56 45.85 1.62
C PRO A 194 -10.35 47.08 0.69
N ALA A 195 -9.19 47.74 0.76
CA ALA A 195 -8.63 48.63 -0.28
C ALA A 195 -7.15 48.99 0.08
N ALA A 196 -6.27 49.46 -0.80
CA ALA A 196 -6.04 49.24 -2.24
C ALA A 196 -4.69 49.95 -2.57
N ALA A 197 -3.78 49.32 -3.32
CA ALA A 197 -2.60 50.00 -3.87
C ALA A 197 -2.19 49.37 -5.22
N GLN A 198 -1.88 50.21 -6.20
CA GLN A 198 -1.69 49.82 -7.60
C GLN A 198 -0.25 50.06 -8.06
N GLY A 199 0.16 49.30 -9.09
CA GLY A 199 1.08 49.81 -10.12
C GLY A 199 2.51 49.28 -10.09
N ALA A 200 2.82 48.32 -10.98
CA ALA A 200 3.56 48.62 -12.22
C ALA A 200 3.80 47.31 -13.04
N THR A 201 3.73 47.41 -14.36
CA THR A 201 4.23 46.38 -15.29
C THR A 201 5.42 46.94 -16.06
N PRO A 202 6.20 46.08 -16.71
CA PRO A 202 6.49 46.35 -18.12
C PRO A 202 6.17 45.16 -19.04
N ARG A 203 5.82 45.49 -20.28
CA ARG A 203 5.61 44.55 -21.39
C ARG A 203 6.94 44.27 -22.10
N GLY A 204 7.09 43.09 -22.72
CA GLY A 204 8.25 42.78 -23.55
C GLY A 204 8.14 41.46 -24.30
N ALA A 205 7.44 41.46 -25.45
CA ALA A 205 7.25 40.25 -26.25
C ALA A 205 8.48 39.90 -27.12
N ARG A 206 9.17 38.80 -26.80
CA ARG A 206 9.94 37.87 -27.67
C ARG A 206 10.02 36.55 -26.87
N PHE A 207 9.69 35.35 -27.34
CA PHE A 207 9.53 34.83 -28.70
C PHE A 207 8.22 34.05 -28.85
N ALA A 208 7.69 34.03 -30.07
CA ALA A 208 6.61 33.15 -30.49
C ALA A 208 7.11 32.21 -31.59
N GLY A 209 6.61 30.96 -31.57
CA GLY A 209 6.55 30.08 -32.74
C GLY A 209 7.80 29.27 -33.06
N ALA A 210 7.66 27.95 -32.94
CA ALA A 210 8.09 26.99 -33.97
C ALA A 210 7.30 25.68 -33.80
N LEU A 211 6.13 25.59 -34.46
CA LEU A 211 5.65 24.31 -34.94
C LEU A 211 6.56 23.93 -36.12
N GLN A 212 7.13 22.74 -36.13
CA GLN A 212 7.57 22.11 -37.36
C GLN A 212 7.46 20.59 -37.24
N GLN A 213 6.74 19.97 -38.17
CA GLN A 213 6.64 18.52 -38.30
C GLN A 213 7.77 17.97 -39.18
N GLY A 214 8.12 16.70 -38.91
CA GLY A 214 8.73 15.75 -39.86
C GLY A 214 10.25 15.62 -39.78
N PRO A 215 10.82 14.48 -40.25
CA PRO A 215 10.14 13.34 -40.90
C PRO A 215 10.12 12.05 -40.05
N ASP A 216 9.44 11.03 -40.58
CA ASP A 216 9.64 9.61 -40.22
C ASP A 216 11.07 9.12 -40.49
N ASP A 217 11.36 7.93 -39.94
CA ASP A 217 12.41 6.94 -40.24
C ASP A 217 13.39 6.68 -39.08
N GLY A 218 13.17 5.57 -38.36
CA GLY A 218 13.86 5.25 -37.09
C GLY A 218 13.98 3.76 -36.72
N GLY A 219 13.88 2.84 -37.68
CA GLY A 219 14.18 1.41 -37.47
C GLY A 219 13.00 0.54 -36.99
N PRO A 220 13.03 -0.77 -37.23
CA PRO A 220 11.92 -1.66 -36.90
C PRO A 220 11.83 -1.85 -35.39
N ALA A 221 10.70 -1.45 -34.80
CA ALA A 221 10.20 -2.18 -33.64
C ALA A 221 10.03 -3.63 -34.08
N ASP A 222 10.65 -4.56 -33.34
CA ASP A 222 10.76 -5.99 -33.67
C ASP A 222 9.39 -6.67 -33.52
N SER A 223 8.49 -6.29 -34.41
CA SER A 223 7.10 -6.75 -34.45
C SER A 223 7.15 -8.21 -34.82
N PRO A 224 6.70 -9.13 -33.94
CA PRO A 224 6.82 -10.56 -34.19
C PRO A 224 6.19 -10.88 -35.56
N PRO A 225 6.78 -11.81 -36.33
CA PRO A 225 6.26 -12.20 -37.64
C PRO A 225 4.75 -12.48 -37.55
N PRO A 226 3.96 -12.15 -38.60
CA PRO A 226 2.50 -12.18 -38.52
C PRO A 226 1.93 -13.56 -38.13
N GLU A 227 2.69 -14.63 -38.37
CA GLU A 227 2.42 -16.00 -37.93
C GLU A 227 2.57 -16.15 -36.40
N VAL A 228 3.68 -15.70 -35.81
CA VAL A 228 3.91 -15.70 -34.35
C VAL A 228 2.84 -14.88 -33.63
N ALA A 229 2.54 -13.68 -34.12
CA ALA A 229 1.50 -12.84 -33.55
C ALA A 229 0.09 -13.47 -33.68
N ALA A 230 -0.13 -14.37 -34.65
CA ALA A 230 -1.37 -15.15 -34.75
C ALA A 230 -1.39 -16.34 -33.77
N GLU A 231 -0.26 -17.01 -33.56
CA GLU A 231 -0.11 -18.07 -32.55
C GLU A 231 -0.33 -17.53 -31.14
N GLU A 232 0.25 -16.37 -30.79
CA GLU A 232 0.05 -15.67 -29.51
C GLU A 232 -1.44 -15.34 -29.26
N ARG A 233 -2.15 -14.84 -30.29
CA ARG A 233 -3.60 -14.59 -30.22
C ARG A 233 -4.41 -15.88 -29.98
N VAL A 234 -4.08 -16.97 -30.66
CA VAL A 234 -4.73 -18.28 -30.43
C VAL A 234 -4.41 -18.83 -29.05
N ALA A 235 -3.18 -18.64 -28.56
CA ALA A 235 -2.75 -19.06 -27.23
C ALA A 235 -3.49 -18.29 -26.12
N ALA A 236 -3.67 -16.98 -26.26
CA ALA A 236 -4.43 -16.13 -25.34
C ALA A 236 -5.93 -16.52 -25.33
N ALA A 237 -6.56 -16.61 -26.51
CA ALA A 237 -7.97 -17.01 -26.64
C ALA A 237 -8.24 -18.42 -26.06
N THR A 238 -7.27 -19.33 -26.19
CA THR A 238 -7.35 -20.69 -25.61
C THR A 238 -7.27 -20.67 -24.09
N ALA A 239 -6.40 -19.83 -23.50
CA ALA A 239 -6.28 -19.68 -22.05
C ALA A 239 -7.55 -19.07 -21.45
N VAL A 240 -8.07 -17.98 -22.03
CA VAL A 240 -9.34 -17.39 -21.58
C VAL A 240 -10.50 -18.35 -21.78
N SER A 241 -10.54 -19.12 -22.87
CA SER A 241 -11.54 -20.18 -23.06
C SER A 241 -11.47 -21.28 -21.99
N ARG A 242 -10.29 -21.60 -21.43
CA ARG A 242 -10.17 -22.47 -20.25
C ARG A 242 -10.72 -21.76 -19.02
N LEU A 243 -10.31 -20.52 -18.77
CA LEU A 243 -10.75 -19.73 -17.62
C LEU A 243 -12.27 -19.57 -17.55
N THR A 244 -12.94 -19.24 -18.66
CA THR A 244 -14.41 -19.15 -18.74
C THR A 244 -15.08 -20.45 -18.33
N ARG A 245 -14.52 -21.62 -18.70
CA ARG A 245 -15.07 -22.93 -18.28
C ARG A 245 -14.87 -23.17 -16.78
N LEU A 246 -13.69 -22.87 -16.24
CA LEU A 246 -13.37 -23.02 -14.82
C LEU A 246 -14.23 -22.09 -13.94
N ARG A 247 -14.47 -20.85 -14.40
CA ARG A 247 -15.40 -19.91 -13.75
C ARG A 247 -16.85 -20.44 -13.80
N ALA A 248 -17.27 -21.06 -14.92
CA ALA A 248 -18.61 -21.63 -15.05
C ALA A 248 -18.83 -22.91 -14.23
N THR A 249 -17.78 -23.70 -13.93
CA THR A 249 -17.88 -24.87 -13.04
C THR A 249 -17.70 -24.53 -11.55
N GLY A 250 -17.28 -23.31 -11.23
CA GLY A 250 -17.04 -22.85 -9.86
C GLY A 250 -15.64 -23.21 -9.32
N ASP A 251 -14.73 -23.70 -10.17
CA ASP A 251 -13.38 -24.15 -9.80
C ASP A 251 -12.41 -22.98 -9.62
N GLY A 252 -12.70 -22.08 -8.67
CA GLY A 252 -11.97 -20.82 -8.45
C GLY A 252 -10.46 -20.99 -8.25
N GLY A 253 -10.01 -22.06 -7.59
CA GLY A 253 -8.58 -22.35 -7.42
C GLY A 253 -7.87 -22.76 -8.71
N LEU A 254 -8.55 -23.47 -9.61
CA LEU A 254 -8.01 -23.79 -10.94
C LEU A 254 -8.05 -22.56 -11.86
N ALA A 255 -9.08 -21.72 -11.72
CA ALA A 255 -9.15 -20.44 -12.43
C ALA A 255 -7.99 -19.51 -12.04
N TYR A 256 -7.66 -19.42 -10.75
CA TYR A 256 -6.47 -18.71 -10.28
C TYR A 256 -5.17 -19.34 -10.82
N ALA A 257 -5.04 -20.67 -10.80
CA ALA A 257 -3.86 -21.34 -11.36
C ALA A 257 -3.68 -21.10 -12.87
N GLU A 258 -4.77 -21.01 -13.65
CA GLU A 258 -4.73 -20.62 -15.07
C GLU A 258 -4.28 -19.16 -15.25
N LEU A 259 -4.70 -18.23 -14.37
CA LEU A 259 -4.23 -16.84 -14.37
C LEU A 259 -2.75 -16.72 -14.01
N CYS A 260 -2.27 -17.43 -12.99
CA CYS A 260 -0.84 -17.51 -12.67
C CYS A 260 -0.03 -18.06 -13.85
N ALA A 261 -0.51 -19.14 -14.48
CA ALA A 261 0.15 -19.74 -15.64
C ALA A 261 0.15 -18.78 -16.85
N ALA A 262 -0.93 -18.01 -17.05
CA ALA A 262 -1.03 -16.99 -18.10
C ALA A 262 -0.09 -15.80 -17.84
N ALA A 263 0.08 -15.36 -16.60
CA ALA A 263 1.02 -14.28 -16.24
C ALA A 263 2.50 -14.65 -16.48
N HIS A 264 2.85 -15.94 -16.44
CA HIS A 264 4.21 -16.46 -16.67
C HIS A 264 4.50 -16.80 -18.14
N ARG A 265 3.60 -16.45 -19.07
CA ARG A 265 3.81 -16.60 -20.52
C ARG A 265 4.71 -15.48 -21.09
N PRO A 266 5.13 -15.57 -22.36
CA PRO A 266 5.82 -14.46 -23.04
C PRO A 266 5.05 -13.15 -22.89
N ALA A 267 5.77 -12.07 -22.57
CA ALA A 267 5.16 -10.77 -22.24
C ALA A 267 4.26 -10.21 -23.35
N ALA A 268 4.53 -10.54 -24.61
CA ALA A 268 3.70 -10.17 -25.77
C ALA A 268 2.28 -10.75 -25.72
N GLU A 269 2.04 -11.86 -25.00
CA GLU A 269 0.69 -12.39 -24.79
C GLU A 269 -0.12 -11.56 -23.77
N LEU A 270 0.50 -10.79 -22.88
CA LEU A 270 -0.21 -10.12 -21.78
C LEU A 270 -1.28 -9.11 -22.27
N PRO A 271 -1.02 -8.21 -23.22
CA PRO A 271 -2.07 -7.31 -23.74
C PRO A 271 -3.21 -8.06 -24.47
N LEU A 272 -2.89 -9.18 -25.11
CA LEU A 272 -3.84 -10.04 -25.80
C LEU A 272 -4.72 -10.79 -24.79
N LEU A 273 -4.13 -11.33 -23.73
CA LEU A 273 -4.87 -11.96 -22.62
C LEU A 273 -5.86 -10.99 -21.98
N ILE A 274 -5.46 -9.73 -21.76
CA ILE A 274 -6.36 -8.68 -21.25
C ILE A 274 -7.53 -8.44 -22.23
N GLU A 275 -7.26 -8.32 -23.54
CA GLU A 275 -8.31 -8.15 -24.56
C GLU A 275 -9.29 -9.33 -24.61
N GLU A 276 -8.76 -10.56 -24.56
CA GLU A 276 -9.55 -11.79 -24.51
C GLU A 276 -10.43 -11.85 -23.25
N LEU A 277 -9.89 -11.49 -22.08
CA LEU A 277 -10.63 -11.43 -20.81
C LEU A 277 -11.76 -10.40 -20.87
N GLU A 278 -11.48 -9.18 -21.35
CA GLU A 278 -12.48 -8.13 -21.53
C GLU A 278 -13.60 -8.59 -22.46
N ARG A 279 -13.26 -9.20 -23.60
CA ARG A 279 -14.22 -9.68 -24.60
C ARG A 279 -15.05 -10.88 -24.12
N ALA A 280 -14.48 -11.70 -23.23
CA ALA A 280 -15.18 -12.81 -22.57
C ALA A 280 -16.05 -12.39 -21.38
N GLY A 281 -16.04 -11.11 -20.99
CA GLY A 281 -16.75 -10.61 -19.80
C GLY A 281 -16.04 -10.94 -18.48
N LEU A 282 -14.77 -11.34 -18.52
CA LEU A 282 -13.92 -11.66 -17.38
C LEU A 282 -12.99 -10.50 -17.01
N SER A 283 -13.40 -9.24 -17.23
CA SER A 283 -12.58 -8.06 -16.91
C SER A 283 -12.24 -7.93 -15.41
N PHE A 284 -12.98 -8.60 -14.52
CA PHE A 284 -12.66 -8.70 -13.10
C PHE A 284 -11.42 -9.56 -12.80
N ASP A 285 -10.99 -10.43 -13.73
CA ASP A 285 -9.78 -11.25 -13.60
C ASP A 285 -8.50 -10.49 -14.04
N VAL A 286 -8.64 -9.34 -14.72
CA VAL A 286 -7.50 -8.51 -15.19
C VAL A 286 -6.63 -7.97 -14.03
N PRO A 287 -7.18 -7.43 -12.92
CA PRO A 287 -6.37 -7.03 -11.77
C PRO A 287 -5.55 -8.18 -11.16
N THR A 288 -6.10 -9.41 -11.14
CA THR A 288 -5.39 -10.61 -10.68
C THR A 288 -4.27 -10.99 -11.65
N LEU A 289 -4.53 -10.97 -12.96
CA LEU A 289 -3.50 -11.23 -13.97
C LEU A 289 -2.33 -10.23 -13.87
N LEU A 290 -2.63 -8.94 -13.69
CA LEU A 290 -1.62 -7.89 -13.51
C LEU A 290 -0.86 -8.04 -12.19
N TRP A 291 -1.51 -8.46 -11.11
CA TRP A 291 -0.86 -8.75 -9.83
C TRP A 291 0.16 -9.90 -9.96
N GLU A 292 -0.22 -11.00 -10.62
CA GLU A 292 0.69 -12.11 -10.88
C GLU A 292 1.85 -11.69 -11.82
N ALA A 293 1.58 -10.83 -12.80
CA ALA A 293 2.62 -10.25 -13.65
C ALA A 293 3.58 -9.31 -12.88
N ALA A 294 3.11 -8.62 -11.84
CA ALA A 294 3.95 -7.77 -10.98
C ALA A 294 5.00 -8.58 -10.18
N CYS A 295 4.74 -9.87 -9.97
CA CYS A 295 5.61 -10.82 -9.28
C CYS A 295 6.71 -11.44 -10.16
N LEU A 296 6.71 -11.19 -11.48
CA LEU A 296 7.75 -11.69 -12.39
C LEU A 296 9.16 -11.19 -12.01
N PRO A 297 10.26 -11.89 -12.37
CA PRO A 297 11.61 -11.35 -12.25
C PRO A 297 11.76 -9.98 -12.95
N PRO A 298 12.72 -9.11 -12.56
CA PRO A 298 12.85 -7.74 -13.07
C PRO A 298 12.73 -7.58 -14.60
N ASP A 299 13.40 -8.45 -15.36
CA ASP A 299 13.31 -8.48 -16.83
C ASP A 299 11.93 -8.85 -17.36
N GLY A 300 11.25 -9.81 -16.73
CA GLY A 300 9.91 -10.24 -17.11
C GLY A 300 8.88 -9.15 -16.83
N LEU A 301 9.01 -8.46 -15.69
CA LEU A 301 8.20 -7.30 -15.35
C LEU A 301 8.45 -6.11 -16.30
N ALA A 302 9.71 -5.82 -16.64
CA ALA A 302 10.05 -4.79 -17.61
C ALA A 302 9.49 -5.11 -19.01
N ALA A 303 9.60 -6.37 -19.46
CA ALA A 303 9.01 -6.83 -20.71
C ALA A 303 7.47 -6.76 -20.71
N ALA A 304 6.81 -7.09 -19.59
CA ALA A 304 5.35 -6.97 -19.45
C ALA A 304 4.88 -5.51 -19.54
N ALA A 305 5.57 -4.58 -18.87
CA ALA A 305 5.27 -3.14 -18.95
C ALA A 305 5.56 -2.55 -20.34
N ASP A 306 6.59 -3.05 -21.03
CA ASP A 306 6.89 -2.73 -22.42
C ASP A 306 5.79 -3.22 -23.38
N ALA A 307 5.39 -4.50 -23.30
CA ALA A 307 4.32 -5.05 -24.11
C ALA A 307 2.98 -4.31 -23.93
N LEU A 308 2.63 -3.94 -22.69
CA LEU A 308 1.46 -3.09 -22.40
C LEU A 308 1.60 -1.70 -23.03
N THR A 309 2.78 -1.10 -22.99
CA THR A 309 3.05 0.19 -23.66
C THR A 309 2.88 0.06 -25.18
N ALA A 310 3.47 -0.97 -25.79
CA ALA A 310 3.40 -1.21 -27.24
C ALA A 310 1.96 -1.46 -27.74
N ALA A 311 1.08 -1.96 -26.87
CA ALA A 311 -0.34 -2.16 -27.12
C ALA A 311 -1.25 -0.97 -26.72
N ASP A 312 -0.68 0.20 -26.39
CA ASP A 312 -1.39 1.40 -25.90
C ASP A 312 -2.19 1.18 -24.58
N ARG A 313 -1.88 0.12 -23.83
CA ARG A 313 -2.43 -0.24 -22.52
C ARG A 313 -1.72 0.51 -21.38
N GLY A 314 -1.60 1.83 -21.52
CA GLY A 314 -0.79 2.67 -20.62
C GLY A 314 -1.29 2.72 -19.17
N ALA A 315 -2.59 2.54 -18.95
CA ALA A 315 -3.19 2.51 -17.61
C ALA A 315 -2.81 1.23 -16.86
N GLU A 316 -2.89 0.09 -17.52
CA GLU A 316 -2.52 -1.24 -17.03
C GLU A 316 -1.01 -1.31 -16.77
N GLY A 317 -0.18 -0.81 -17.69
CA GLY A 317 1.27 -0.72 -17.50
C GLY A 317 1.65 0.17 -16.30
N THR A 318 0.94 1.28 -16.10
CA THR A 318 1.12 2.15 -14.92
C THR A 318 0.69 1.44 -13.62
N ALA A 319 -0.40 0.69 -13.65
CA ALA A 319 -0.88 -0.08 -12.49
C ALA A 319 0.12 -1.17 -12.08
N LEU A 320 0.62 -1.93 -13.06
CA LEU A 320 1.64 -2.98 -12.93
C LEU A 320 2.92 -2.44 -12.24
N LEU A 321 3.49 -1.35 -12.76
CA LEU A 321 4.69 -0.73 -12.20
C LEU A 321 4.47 -0.20 -10.77
N ARG A 322 3.28 0.33 -10.46
CA ARG A 322 2.93 0.81 -9.12
C ARG A 322 2.75 -0.32 -8.09
N GLN A 323 2.38 -1.53 -8.51
CA GLN A 323 2.31 -2.69 -7.62
C GLN A 323 3.73 -3.17 -7.23
N ALA A 324 4.67 -3.11 -8.17
CA ALA A 324 6.03 -3.62 -8.01
C ALA A 324 6.88 -2.88 -6.96
N VAL A 325 6.57 -1.64 -6.57
CA VAL A 325 7.38 -0.87 -5.58
C VAL A 325 7.32 -1.42 -4.15
N SER A 326 6.46 -2.41 -3.91
CA SER A 326 6.41 -3.21 -2.69
C SER A 326 7.60 -4.16 -2.52
N ARG A 327 8.28 -4.51 -3.61
CA ARG A 327 9.44 -5.41 -3.69
C ARG A 327 10.69 -4.82 -3.02
N PRO A 328 11.76 -5.63 -2.81
CA PRO A 328 13.07 -5.11 -2.42
C PRO A 328 13.56 -4.01 -3.38
N VAL A 329 14.19 -2.97 -2.82
CA VAL A 329 14.64 -1.79 -3.57
C VAL A 329 15.59 -2.16 -4.72
N GLU A 330 16.44 -3.17 -4.50
CA GLU A 330 17.35 -3.72 -5.52
C GLU A 330 16.58 -4.31 -6.72
N GLU A 331 15.48 -5.04 -6.52
CA GLU A 331 14.66 -5.56 -7.61
C GLU A 331 13.94 -4.45 -8.38
N VAL A 332 13.50 -3.40 -7.69
CA VAL A 332 12.89 -2.21 -8.33
C VAL A 332 13.94 -1.47 -9.18
N ALA A 333 15.16 -1.33 -8.67
CA ALA A 333 16.29 -0.74 -9.40
C ALA A 333 16.67 -1.55 -10.65
N LEU A 334 16.77 -2.88 -10.53
CA LEU A 334 17.01 -3.79 -11.66
C LEU A 334 15.87 -3.71 -12.70
N THR A 335 14.62 -3.57 -12.25
CA THR A 335 13.47 -3.39 -13.16
C THR A 335 13.56 -2.06 -13.90
N ALA A 336 13.97 -0.98 -13.22
CA ALA A 336 14.19 0.32 -13.86
C ALA A 336 15.31 0.27 -14.91
N LEU A 337 16.41 -0.46 -14.65
CA LEU A 337 17.48 -0.69 -15.64
C LEU A 337 16.98 -1.50 -16.84
N ALA A 338 16.28 -2.61 -16.61
CA ALA A 338 15.68 -3.43 -17.67
C ALA A 338 14.67 -2.66 -18.54
N LEU A 339 13.99 -1.64 -17.98
CA LEU A 339 13.16 -0.71 -18.76
C LEU A 339 13.99 0.29 -19.58
N LEU A 340 15.10 0.81 -19.06
CA LEU A 340 16.02 1.68 -19.81
C LEU A 340 16.66 0.95 -21.00
N GLU A 341 17.04 -0.32 -20.83
CA GLU A 341 17.56 -1.18 -21.92
C GLU A 341 16.54 -1.44 -23.04
N ARG A 342 15.25 -1.20 -22.79
CA ARG A 342 14.13 -1.32 -23.74
C ARG A 342 13.64 0.04 -24.26
N ASP A 343 14.43 1.10 -24.08
CA ASP A 343 14.09 2.51 -24.39
C ASP A 343 12.79 3.00 -23.69
N ARG A 344 12.42 2.40 -22.55
CA ARG A 344 11.23 2.73 -21.74
C ARG A 344 11.55 3.65 -20.57
N GLY A 345 12.24 4.77 -20.89
CA GLY A 345 12.64 5.77 -19.89
C GLY A 345 11.49 6.43 -19.14
N ALA A 346 10.32 6.60 -19.76
CA ALA A 346 9.13 7.16 -19.10
C ALA A 346 8.54 6.18 -18.05
N GLN A 347 8.57 4.88 -18.34
CA GLN A 347 8.14 3.80 -17.47
C GLN A 347 9.10 3.63 -16.29
N ALA A 348 10.42 3.68 -16.55
CA ALA A 348 11.44 3.67 -15.50
C ALA A 348 11.28 4.89 -14.56
N LEU A 349 10.99 6.07 -15.10
CA LEU A 349 10.70 7.27 -14.32
C LEU A 349 9.45 7.12 -13.45
N GLU A 350 8.34 6.59 -13.99
CA GLU A 350 7.10 6.39 -13.21
C GLU A 350 7.25 5.31 -12.13
N LEU A 351 8.02 4.24 -12.39
CA LEU A 351 8.38 3.23 -11.40
C LEU A 351 9.16 3.84 -10.22
N LEU A 352 10.21 4.61 -10.51
CA LEU A 352 11.00 5.28 -9.47
C LEU A 352 10.22 6.42 -8.79
N ALA A 353 9.33 7.11 -9.49
CA ALA A 353 8.45 8.11 -8.88
C ALA A 353 7.44 7.42 -7.93
N ALA A 354 6.96 6.23 -8.26
CA ALA A 354 6.15 5.41 -7.37
C ALA A 354 6.95 4.92 -6.14
N LEU A 355 8.23 4.59 -6.30
CA LEU A 355 9.14 4.24 -5.19
C LEU A 355 9.33 5.44 -4.24
N VAL A 356 9.68 6.62 -4.77
CA VAL A 356 9.84 7.87 -3.99
C VAL A 356 8.55 8.33 -3.30
N ARG A 357 7.38 8.00 -3.86
CA ARG A 357 6.07 8.26 -3.21
C ARG A 357 5.78 7.31 -2.05
N SER A 358 6.29 6.08 -2.07
CA SER A 358 5.89 4.98 -1.17
C SER A 358 6.90 4.64 -0.06
N ARG A 359 8.18 4.96 -0.24
CA ARG A 359 9.27 4.64 0.70
C ARG A 359 9.81 5.87 1.44
N THR A 360 10.70 5.65 2.41
CA THR A 360 11.48 6.78 2.97
C THR A 360 12.51 7.29 1.94
N PRO A 361 13.02 8.53 2.08
CA PRO A 361 14.05 9.04 1.18
C PRO A 361 15.32 8.17 1.17
N GLU A 362 15.70 7.60 2.32
CA GLU A 362 16.86 6.73 2.47
C GLU A 362 16.66 5.37 1.80
N GLU A 363 15.48 4.77 1.98
CA GLU A 363 15.10 3.52 1.30
C GLU A 363 15.04 3.71 -0.23
N ALA A 364 14.44 4.79 -0.72
CA ALA A 364 14.37 5.07 -2.15
C ALA A 364 15.75 5.40 -2.75
N ALA A 365 16.60 6.12 -2.00
CA ALA A 365 17.97 6.43 -2.43
C ALA A 365 18.86 5.18 -2.53
N ALA A 366 18.59 4.12 -1.75
CA ALA A 366 19.36 2.88 -1.82
C ALA A 366 19.31 2.19 -3.20
N ALA A 367 18.34 2.53 -4.07
CA ALA A 367 18.32 2.07 -5.46
C ALA A 367 19.53 2.53 -6.28
N GLU A 368 20.14 3.68 -5.94
CA GLU A 368 21.33 4.21 -6.62
C GLU A 368 22.49 3.20 -6.59
N ALA A 369 22.64 2.44 -5.50
CA ALA A 369 23.75 1.51 -5.31
C ALA A 369 23.87 0.41 -6.37
N VAL A 370 22.78 0.09 -7.08
CA VAL A 370 22.77 -0.93 -8.16
C VAL A 370 23.47 -0.41 -9.43
N ALA A 371 23.29 0.87 -9.77
CA ALA A 371 23.91 1.50 -10.94
C ALA A 371 23.95 3.03 -10.77
N PRO A 372 24.94 3.59 -10.02
CA PRO A 372 24.91 4.99 -9.60
C PRO A 372 24.80 6.00 -10.76
N ASP A 373 25.57 5.80 -11.81
CA ASP A 373 25.62 6.71 -12.97
C ASP A 373 24.29 6.79 -13.74
N ALA A 374 23.48 5.72 -13.72
CA ALA A 374 22.20 5.64 -14.41
C ALA A 374 21.03 6.02 -13.48
N LEU A 375 21.02 5.47 -12.26
CA LEU A 375 19.89 5.56 -11.33
C LEU A 375 19.93 6.82 -10.47
N GLY A 376 21.10 7.35 -10.09
CA GLY A 376 21.21 8.59 -9.31
C GLY A 376 20.52 9.78 -9.99
N PRO A 377 20.84 10.10 -11.26
CA PRO A 377 20.15 11.14 -12.03
C PRO A 377 18.65 10.87 -12.22
N LEU A 378 18.27 9.60 -12.46
CA LEU A 378 16.88 9.23 -12.71
C LEU A 378 16.02 9.30 -11.44
N LEU A 379 16.56 8.94 -10.28
CA LEU A 379 15.93 9.13 -8.96
C LEU A 379 15.68 10.60 -8.65
N LEU A 380 16.64 11.48 -8.98
CA LEU A 380 16.48 12.94 -8.81
C LEU A 380 15.40 13.52 -9.74
N ALA A 381 15.31 13.04 -10.99
CA ALA A 381 14.26 13.41 -11.93
C ALA A 381 12.88 12.88 -11.48
N ALA A 382 12.81 11.64 -11.02
CA ALA A 382 11.59 11.03 -10.48
C ALA A 382 11.10 11.74 -9.21
N ALA A 383 12.02 12.16 -8.35
CA ALA A 383 11.69 12.92 -7.14
C ALA A 383 11.18 14.34 -7.47
N GLU A 384 11.77 15.00 -8.47
CA GLU A 384 11.31 16.30 -8.97
C GLU A 384 9.90 16.20 -9.58
N SER A 385 9.60 15.14 -10.34
CA SER A 385 8.24 14.91 -10.87
C SER A 385 7.19 14.64 -9.79
N VAL A 386 7.61 14.30 -8.56
CA VAL A 386 6.72 14.15 -7.40
C VAL A 386 6.56 15.49 -6.67
N SER A 387 7.66 16.16 -6.29
CA SER A 387 7.66 17.56 -5.82
C SER A 387 9.09 18.07 -5.55
N PRO A 388 9.32 19.40 -5.55
CA PRO A 388 10.62 19.98 -5.18
C PRO A 388 11.11 19.63 -3.76
N HIS A 389 10.18 19.35 -2.83
CA HIS A 389 10.54 18.87 -1.49
C HIS A 389 11.11 17.45 -1.55
N ARG A 390 10.48 16.55 -2.30
CA ARG A 390 10.98 15.18 -2.49
C ARG A 390 12.32 15.15 -3.23
N HIS A 391 12.51 16.01 -4.23
CA HIS A 391 13.82 16.18 -4.86
C HIS A 391 14.89 16.57 -3.82
N SER A 392 14.58 17.52 -2.94
CA SER A 392 15.50 17.94 -1.86
C SER A 392 15.81 16.82 -0.86
N ASP A 393 14.81 16.02 -0.48
CA ASP A 393 14.96 14.87 0.43
C ASP A 393 15.87 13.79 -0.19
N ILE A 394 15.60 13.38 -1.44
CA ILE A 394 16.39 12.36 -2.14
C ILE A 394 17.82 12.89 -2.39
N ALA A 395 17.98 14.13 -2.85
CA ALA A 395 19.30 14.74 -2.98
C ALA A 395 20.06 14.85 -1.65
N HIS A 396 19.38 14.87 -0.50
CA HIS A 396 20.03 14.77 0.80
C HIS A 396 20.46 13.33 1.13
N ALA A 397 19.59 12.34 0.91
CA ALA A 397 19.86 10.93 1.16
C ALA A 397 21.04 10.40 0.32
N LEU A 398 21.08 10.65 -1.00
CA LEU A 398 22.19 10.26 -1.88
C LEU A 398 23.53 10.87 -1.41
N ARG A 399 23.51 12.13 -0.94
CA ARG A 399 24.71 12.79 -0.36
C ARG A 399 25.14 12.24 1.00
N ILE A 400 24.29 11.51 1.70
CA ILE A 400 24.65 10.78 2.93
C ILE A 400 25.21 9.40 2.56
N ALA A 401 24.62 8.70 1.58
CA ALA A 401 25.09 7.40 1.12
C ALA A 401 26.52 7.42 0.55
N HIS A 402 26.93 8.55 -0.03
CA HIS A 402 28.28 8.78 -0.58
C HIS A 402 29.33 9.31 0.43
N ARG A 403 29.09 9.22 1.74
CA ARG A 403 30.02 9.68 2.80
C ARG A 403 30.52 8.54 3.68
#